data_AF-A0A6G3SNE2-F1
#
_entry.id   AF-A0A6G3SNE2-F1
#
_cell.length_a   1.000
_cell.length_b   1.000
_cell.length_c   1.000
_cell.angle_alpha   90.00
_cell.angle_beta   90.00
_cell.angle_gamma   90.00
#
_symmetry.space_group_name_H-M   'P 1'
#
loop_
_entity.id
_entity.type
_entity.pdbx_description
1 polymer ?
#
loop_
_entity_poly.entity_id
_entity_poly.type
_entity_poly.pdbx_seq_one_letter_code
_entity_poly.pdbx_strand_id
1 'polypeptide(L)'
;PLTAVVEMAAVAGLALVPPGLRHPGATTTYGVGELIRAALDAGARRILIGCGDSGTSDGGAGALQALGARLTDRHGRELRRGGGVLHELERIDPSGLDPRLARTELLVACNPYNVLCGKRGVARVFGPQKGATPAEVELLSAGLERLADVLTRDLAPAFAPTSGAPVIDLRTAPGTGASGGLGAGLAAVGARLLPRYDVLLDGLDLDARLARADFVITAEGALDHQTVRGKIPAEVARRAHASGVPVLVLAGTIGPGAQDVRAVGVDAYSAILPAPMTLVEAIDRSDEFLADATERAMRIMALGTRLAPLAAA
;
A
#
# COMPACT_ATOMS: atom_id res chain seq x y z
N PRO A 1 -23.20 -1.01 -4.12
CA PRO A 1 -23.14 0.37 -3.56
C PRO A 1 -22.45 1.28 -4.58
N LEU A 2 -22.73 2.59 -4.59
CA LEU A 2 -21.91 3.51 -5.39
C LEU A 2 -20.51 3.55 -4.78
N THR A 3 -19.55 2.94 -5.47
CA THR A 3 -18.17 2.79 -5.01
C THR A 3 -17.29 3.80 -5.73
N ALA A 4 -16.57 4.61 -4.98
CA ALA A 4 -15.47 5.42 -5.50
C ALA A 4 -14.13 4.72 -5.22
N VAL A 5 -13.18 4.88 -6.13
CA VAL A 5 -11.80 4.43 -5.94
C VAL A 5 -10.90 5.66 -5.91
N VAL A 6 -10.10 5.78 -4.85
CA VAL A 6 -9.18 6.88 -4.60
C VAL A 6 -7.77 6.34 -4.58
N GLU A 7 -6.95 6.73 -5.55
CA GLU A 7 -5.52 6.41 -5.57
C GLU A 7 -4.75 7.51 -4.84
N MET A 8 -4.22 7.23 -3.65
CA MET A 8 -3.57 8.26 -2.84
C MET A 8 -2.31 8.82 -3.51
N ALA A 9 -1.62 7.99 -4.30
CA ALA A 9 -0.40 8.39 -5.01
C ALA A 9 -0.66 9.47 -6.07
N ALA A 10 -1.91 9.59 -6.57
CA ALA A 10 -2.28 10.60 -7.56
C ALA A 10 -2.15 12.05 -7.04
N VAL A 11 -2.19 12.24 -5.72
CA VAL A 11 -2.14 13.57 -5.07
C VAL A 11 -1.11 13.67 -3.94
N ALA A 12 -0.58 12.54 -3.48
CA ALA A 12 0.41 12.46 -2.40
C ALA A 12 1.50 11.42 -2.67
N GLY A 13 1.74 11.08 -3.95
CA GLY A 13 2.74 10.12 -4.38
C GLY A 13 4.18 10.65 -4.36
N LEU A 14 5.15 9.76 -4.19
CA LEU A 14 6.58 10.07 -4.17
C LEU A 14 7.06 10.55 -5.55
N ALA A 15 6.47 10.03 -6.63
CA ALA A 15 6.75 10.45 -7.99
C ALA A 15 6.36 11.91 -8.29
N LEU A 16 5.42 12.48 -7.53
CA LEU A 16 5.00 13.88 -7.67
C LEU A 16 6.02 14.86 -7.09
N VAL A 17 6.98 14.37 -6.30
CA VAL A 17 7.98 15.21 -5.63
C VAL A 17 9.35 14.98 -6.28
N PRO A 18 9.91 15.99 -6.97
CA PRO A 18 11.24 15.89 -7.57
C PRO A 18 12.29 15.45 -6.54
N PRO A 19 13.27 14.60 -6.90
CA PRO A 19 14.22 14.02 -5.95
C PRO A 19 14.90 15.04 -5.02
N GLY A 20 15.29 16.21 -5.54
CA GLY A 20 15.93 17.28 -4.76
C GLY A 20 14.99 18.08 -3.86
N LEU A 21 13.67 17.86 -3.93
CA LEU A 21 12.65 18.56 -3.13
C LEU A 21 11.92 17.61 -2.16
N ARG A 22 12.35 16.36 -2.07
CA ARG A 22 11.74 15.35 -1.20
C ARG A 22 11.99 15.69 0.27
N HIS A 23 10.92 16.08 0.96
CA HIS A 23 10.98 16.44 2.38
C HIS A 23 9.72 15.94 3.11
N PRO A 24 9.76 14.75 3.75
CA PRO A 24 8.57 14.09 4.28
C PRO A 24 7.95 14.82 5.49
N GLY A 25 8.70 15.75 6.11
CA GLY A 25 8.16 16.66 7.11
C GLY A 25 7.29 17.79 6.55
N ALA A 26 7.36 18.07 5.24
CA ALA A 26 6.63 19.17 4.59
C ALA A 26 5.52 18.66 3.65
N THR A 27 5.67 17.46 3.10
CA THR A 27 4.66 16.84 2.23
C THR A 27 3.43 16.42 3.04
N THR A 28 2.25 16.48 2.42
CA THR A 28 0.97 16.30 3.11
C THR A 28 0.00 15.40 2.36
N THR A 29 -0.85 14.70 3.11
CA THR A 29 -1.98 13.91 2.61
C THR A 29 -3.24 14.74 2.38
N TYR A 30 -3.20 16.07 2.49
CA TYR A 30 -4.38 16.93 2.33
C TYR A 30 -5.18 16.66 1.05
N GLY A 31 -4.50 16.54 -0.10
CA GLY A 31 -5.17 16.22 -1.37
C GLY A 31 -5.92 14.89 -1.37
N VAL A 32 -5.49 13.91 -0.55
CA VAL A 32 -6.21 12.64 -0.39
C VAL A 32 -7.55 12.87 0.28
N GLY A 33 -7.62 13.71 1.31
CA GLY A 33 -8.87 14.09 1.94
C GLY A 33 -9.79 14.87 1.00
N GLU A 34 -9.23 15.66 0.08
CA GLU A 34 -10.02 16.33 -0.98
C GLU A 34 -10.63 15.34 -1.97
N LEU A 35 -9.89 14.29 -2.37
CA LEU A 35 -10.43 13.22 -3.20
C LEU A 35 -11.53 12.42 -2.49
N ILE A 36 -11.36 12.14 -1.19
CA ILE A 36 -12.39 11.50 -0.36
C ILE A 36 -13.64 12.39 -0.30
N ARG A 37 -13.48 13.70 -0.06
CA ARG A 37 -14.59 14.66 -0.06
C ARG A 37 -15.30 14.71 -1.40
N ALA A 38 -14.56 14.75 -2.51
CA ALA A 38 -15.13 14.70 -3.86
C ALA A 38 -15.94 13.42 -4.12
N ALA A 39 -15.46 12.26 -3.62
CA ALA A 39 -16.21 11.02 -3.69
C ALA A 39 -17.50 11.06 -2.85
N LEU A 40 -17.46 11.67 -1.66
CA LEU A 40 -18.65 11.91 -0.84
C LEU A 40 -19.64 12.86 -1.53
N ASP A 41 -19.16 13.89 -2.23
CA ASP A 41 -19.97 14.83 -3.01
C ASP A 41 -20.65 14.14 -4.20
N ALA A 42 -19.96 13.19 -4.82
CA ALA A 42 -20.55 12.30 -5.83
C ALA A 42 -21.53 11.26 -5.26
N GLY A 43 -21.75 11.25 -3.94
CA GLY A 43 -22.72 10.37 -3.27
C GLY A 43 -22.20 8.95 -3.00
N ALA A 44 -20.89 8.73 -3.05
CA ALA A 44 -20.31 7.41 -2.79
C ALA A 44 -20.70 6.89 -1.39
N ARG A 45 -21.12 5.63 -1.33
CA ARG A 45 -21.44 4.92 -0.08
C ARG A 45 -20.33 3.97 0.36
N ARG A 46 -19.43 3.66 -0.55
CA ARG A 46 -18.18 2.93 -0.31
C ARG A 46 -17.06 3.70 -1.00
N ILE A 47 -15.96 3.92 -0.29
CA ILE A 47 -14.75 4.51 -0.86
C ILE A 47 -13.62 3.53 -0.61
N LEU A 48 -13.02 3.07 -1.69
CA LEU A 48 -11.81 2.28 -1.66
C LEU A 48 -10.60 3.19 -1.85
N ILE A 49 -9.70 3.22 -0.88
CA ILE A 49 -8.47 4.00 -0.91
C ILE A 49 -7.29 3.05 -1.16
N GLY A 50 -6.64 3.21 -2.31
CA GLY A 50 -5.38 2.55 -2.64
C GLY A 50 -4.22 3.24 -1.91
N CYS A 51 -3.50 2.49 -1.07
CA CYS A 51 -2.29 2.97 -0.41
C CYS A 51 -1.05 2.33 -1.03
N GLY A 52 -0.20 3.13 -1.64
CA GLY A 52 1.10 2.76 -2.21
C GLY A 52 1.90 4.02 -2.58
N ASP A 53 3.19 3.86 -2.80
CA ASP A 53 4.09 4.89 -3.36
C ASP A 53 3.95 6.32 -2.79
N SER A 54 3.67 6.46 -1.49
CA SER A 54 3.43 7.77 -0.87
C SER A 54 4.72 8.60 -0.76
N GLY A 55 4.63 9.90 -1.02
CA GLY A 55 5.68 10.89 -0.74
C GLY A 55 5.58 11.55 0.65
N THR A 56 4.62 11.11 1.48
CA THR A 56 4.22 11.77 2.74
C THR A 56 4.63 11.01 3.99
N SER A 57 4.70 11.69 5.13
CA SER A 57 4.85 11.07 6.46
C SER A 57 4.11 11.86 7.55
N ASP A 58 2.90 12.35 7.22
CA ASP A 58 2.07 13.18 8.10
C ASP A 58 0.99 12.39 8.86
N GLY A 59 1.01 11.05 8.82
CA GLY A 59 0.09 10.23 9.58
C GLY A 59 -1.39 10.36 9.18
N GLY A 60 -1.68 10.91 7.99
CA GLY A 60 -3.04 11.22 7.58
C GLY A 60 -3.59 12.53 8.16
N ALA A 61 -2.78 13.31 8.89
CA ALA A 61 -3.19 14.58 9.48
C ALA A 61 -3.73 15.55 8.42
N GLY A 62 -3.05 15.68 7.28
CA GLY A 62 -3.54 16.50 6.17
C GLY A 62 -4.89 16.03 5.64
N ALA A 63 -5.08 14.72 5.45
CA ALA A 63 -6.35 14.17 5.00
C ALA A 63 -7.49 14.47 6.00
N LEU A 64 -7.23 14.34 7.30
CA LEU A 64 -8.19 14.67 8.35
C LEU A 64 -8.54 16.18 8.35
N GLN A 65 -7.56 17.06 8.15
CA GLN A 65 -7.79 18.50 8.01
C GLN A 65 -8.69 18.81 6.80
N ALA A 66 -8.44 18.19 5.64
CA ALA A 66 -9.27 18.36 4.44
C ALA A 66 -10.70 17.85 4.61
N LEU A 67 -10.87 16.82 5.46
CA LEU A 67 -12.17 16.26 5.84
C LEU A 67 -12.87 17.05 6.96
N GLY A 68 -12.23 18.10 7.49
CA GLY A 68 -12.84 19.08 8.39
C GLY A 68 -12.41 19.00 9.86
N ALA A 69 -11.50 18.09 10.23
CA ALA A 69 -10.93 18.08 11.58
C ALA A 69 -9.99 19.28 11.78
N ARG A 70 -10.01 19.88 12.98
CA ARG A 70 -9.03 20.91 13.35
C ARG A 70 -7.95 20.29 14.23
N LEU A 71 -6.70 20.39 13.80
CA LEU A 71 -5.52 19.93 14.54
C LEU A 71 -4.84 21.15 15.14
N THR A 72 -4.67 21.21 16.46
CA THR A 72 -4.14 22.40 17.14
C THR A 72 -2.95 22.09 18.04
N ASP A 73 -2.06 23.06 18.20
CA ASP A 73 -1.00 23.06 19.20
C ASP A 73 -1.53 23.34 20.63
N ARG A 74 -0.64 23.33 21.63
CA ARG A 74 -0.97 23.62 23.03
C ARG A 74 -1.50 25.03 23.29
N HIS A 75 -1.35 25.94 22.33
CA HIS A 75 -1.84 27.31 22.39
C HIS A 75 -3.18 27.47 21.63
N GLY A 76 -3.75 26.36 21.14
CA GLY A 76 -4.98 26.36 20.36
C GLY A 76 -4.82 26.87 18.92
N ARG A 77 -3.59 27.03 18.43
CA ARG A 77 -3.33 27.47 17.06
C ARG A 77 -3.37 26.28 16.12
N GLU A 78 -3.97 26.46 14.95
CA GLU A 78 -4.06 25.41 13.95
C GLU A 78 -2.67 25.03 13.43
N LEU A 79 -2.41 23.72 13.41
CA LEU A 79 -1.17 23.18 12.88
C LEU A 79 -1.10 23.35 11.37
N ARG A 80 0.11 23.65 10.90
CA ARG A 80 0.44 23.56 9.48
C ARG A 80 0.37 22.11 9.00
N ARG A 81 0.34 21.94 7.69
CA ARG A 81 0.37 20.62 7.06
C ARG A 81 1.79 20.03 7.09
N GLY A 82 1.87 18.70 7.08
CA GLY A 82 3.13 17.96 7.00
C GLY A 82 3.54 17.28 8.30
N GLY A 83 4.36 16.23 8.19
CA GLY A 83 4.74 15.42 9.35
C GLY A 83 5.66 16.13 10.36
N GLY A 84 6.38 17.17 9.94
CA GLY A 84 7.40 17.83 10.74
C GLY A 84 6.85 18.57 11.95
N VAL A 85 5.58 18.97 11.91
CA VAL A 85 4.92 19.73 12.99
C VAL A 85 4.10 18.85 13.93
N LEU A 86 4.02 17.54 13.70
CA LEU A 86 3.19 16.64 14.52
C LEU A 86 3.67 16.53 15.97
N HIS A 87 4.94 16.82 16.24
CA HIS A 87 5.47 16.88 17.59
C HIS A 87 4.83 18.00 18.45
N GLU A 88 4.18 18.99 17.81
CA GLU A 88 3.48 20.09 18.47
C GLU A 88 1.99 19.80 18.72
N LEU A 89 1.44 18.71 18.15
CA LEU A 89 0.00 18.40 18.16
C LEU A 89 -0.55 18.18 19.57
N GLU A 90 -1.44 19.04 20.04
CA GLU A 90 -2.05 18.87 21.35
C GLU A 90 -3.44 18.26 21.27
N ARG A 91 -4.27 18.70 20.32
CA ARG A 91 -5.69 18.33 20.26
C ARG A 91 -6.19 18.18 18.83
N ILE A 92 -7.10 17.23 18.63
CA ILE A 92 -7.93 17.13 17.44
C ILE A 92 -9.36 17.50 17.82
N ASP A 93 -9.94 18.46 17.12
CA ASP A 93 -11.35 18.81 17.25
C ASP A 93 -12.14 18.21 16.06
N PRO A 94 -13.02 17.21 16.31
CA PRO A 94 -13.77 16.54 15.26
C PRO A 94 -15.04 17.29 14.84
N SER A 95 -15.39 18.41 15.47
CA SER A 95 -16.69 19.08 15.25
C SER A 95 -16.96 19.51 13.81
N GLY A 96 -15.91 19.77 13.03
CA GLY A 96 -15.99 20.12 11.62
C GLY A 96 -15.90 18.94 10.65
N LEU A 97 -15.71 17.71 11.13
CA LEU A 97 -15.60 16.53 10.26
C LEU A 97 -16.85 16.34 9.42
N ASP A 98 -16.64 15.93 8.17
CA ASP A 98 -17.73 15.63 7.25
C ASP A 98 -18.64 14.52 7.81
N PRO A 99 -19.92 14.81 8.13
CA PRO A 99 -20.81 13.86 8.79
C PRO A 99 -21.17 12.66 7.90
N ARG A 100 -20.88 12.72 6.59
CA ARG A 100 -21.09 11.58 5.68
C ARG A 100 -20.12 10.44 5.96
N LEU A 101 -18.96 10.70 6.55
CA LEU A 101 -17.97 9.67 6.91
C LEU A 101 -18.58 8.57 7.78
N ALA A 102 -19.42 8.93 8.74
CA ALA A 102 -20.08 7.96 9.63
C ALA A 102 -21.04 6.99 8.92
N ARG A 103 -21.44 7.29 7.68
CA ARG A 103 -22.37 6.49 6.86
C ARG A 103 -21.76 5.96 5.57
N THR A 104 -20.45 6.16 5.39
CA THR A 104 -19.71 5.71 4.21
C THR A 104 -18.71 4.66 4.62
N GLU A 105 -18.72 3.51 3.95
CA GLU A 105 -17.73 2.48 4.18
C GLU A 105 -16.38 2.91 3.58
N LEU A 106 -15.40 3.17 4.44
CA LEU A 106 -14.03 3.48 4.02
C LEU A 106 -13.18 2.22 4.10
N LEU A 107 -12.67 1.77 2.96
CA LEU A 107 -11.78 0.61 2.86
C LEU A 107 -10.39 1.09 2.44
N VAL A 108 -9.36 0.76 3.19
CA VAL A 108 -7.97 1.13 2.87
C VAL A 108 -7.21 -0.12 2.47
N ALA A 109 -6.89 -0.24 1.18
CA ALA A 109 -6.08 -1.32 0.64
C ALA A 109 -4.60 -1.04 0.91
N CYS A 110 -4.00 -1.79 1.83
CA CYS A 110 -2.67 -1.50 2.34
C CYS A 110 -1.79 -2.74 2.55
N ASN A 111 -0.50 -2.50 2.75
CA ASN A 111 0.44 -3.54 3.19
C ASN A 111 0.29 -3.71 4.71
N PRO A 112 -0.19 -4.87 5.21
CA PRO A 112 -0.44 -5.09 6.64
C PRO A 112 0.85 -5.06 7.50
N TYR A 113 2.02 -5.27 6.91
CA TYR A 113 3.30 -5.25 7.64
C TYR A 113 3.75 -3.85 8.05
N ASN A 114 3.15 -2.80 7.47
CA ASN A 114 3.50 -1.42 7.79
C ASN A 114 2.71 -0.95 9.03
N VAL A 115 3.43 -0.66 10.11
CA VAL A 115 2.87 -0.14 11.36
C VAL A 115 3.25 1.33 11.56
N LEU A 116 2.43 2.10 12.28
CA LEU A 116 2.65 3.53 12.45
C LEU A 116 3.92 3.79 13.29
N CYS A 117 4.05 3.07 14.40
CA CYS A 117 4.94 3.41 15.50
C CYS A 117 5.97 2.31 15.83
N GLY A 118 6.87 2.62 16.78
CA GLY A 118 7.88 1.69 17.28
C GLY A 118 9.08 1.48 16.36
N LYS A 119 9.91 0.47 16.68
CA LYS A 119 11.19 0.21 15.98
C LYS A 119 11.04 -0.07 14.48
N ARG A 120 9.89 -0.63 14.08
CA ARG A 120 9.53 -0.91 12.68
C ARG A 120 8.51 0.08 12.13
N GLY A 121 8.31 1.21 12.82
CA GLY A 121 7.36 2.25 12.44
C GLY A 121 7.70 2.86 11.08
N VAL A 122 6.66 3.31 10.37
CA VAL A 122 6.75 3.74 8.97
C VAL A 122 7.79 4.86 8.75
N ALA A 123 7.94 5.80 9.69
CA ALA A 123 8.92 6.88 9.57
C ALA A 123 10.35 6.33 9.50
N ARG A 124 10.68 5.31 10.31
CA ARG A 124 12.02 4.69 10.35
C ARG A 124 12.30 3.84 9.13
N VAL A 125 11.30 3.10 8.66
CA VAL A 125 11.45 2.17 7.54
C VAL A 125 11.46 2.90 6.20
N PHE A 126 10.58 3.89 6.02
CA PHE A 126 10.35 4.52 4.71
C PHE A 126 10.65 6.03 4.67
N GLY A 127 10.97 6.67 5.78
CA GLY A 127 11.41 8.07 5.80
C GLY A 127 12.67 8.34 4.95
N PRO A 128 13.73 7.52 5.05
CA PRO A 128 14.98 7.76 4.31
C PRO A 128 14.80 7.83 2.78
N GLN A 129 14.04 6.90 2.19
CA GLN A 129 13.76 6.91 0.75
C GLN A 129 12.88 8.11 0.31
N LYS A 130 12.18 8.74 1.26
CA LYS A 130 11.38 9.96 1.05
C LYS A 130 12.18 11.23 1.31
N GLY A 131 13.49 11.14 1.59
CA GLY A 131 14.37 12.28 1.79
C GLY A 131 14.63 12.67 3.25
N ALA A 132 14.16 11.91 4.25
CA ALA A 132 14.44 12.21 5.65
C ALA A 132 15.89 11.87 6.02
N THR A 133 16.58 12.82 6.64
CA THR A 133 17.82 12.60 7.38
C THR A 133 17.56 11.75 8.64
N PRO A 134 18.59 11.13 9.25
CA PRO A 134 18.41 10.37 10.49
C PRO A 134 17.75 11.17 11.62
N ALA A 135 18.08 12.45 11.77
CA ALA A 135 17.46 13.32 12.78
C ALA A 135 15.97 13.58 12.49
N GLU A 136 15.63 13.83 11.22
CA GLU A 136 14.23 13.99 10.79
C GLU A 136 13.42 12.71 10.95
N VAL A 137 14.03 11.55 10.72
CA VAL A 137 13.37 10.25 10.98
C VAL A 137 12.94 10.14 12.44
N GLU A 138 13.81 10.50 13.39
CA GLU A 138 13.47 10.47 14.82
C GLU A 138 12.38 11.50 15.18
N LEU A 139 12.46 12.71 14.62
CA LEU A 139 11.44 13.75 14.81
C LEU A 139 10.07 13.30 14.27
N LEU A 140 10.04 12.75 13.06
CA LEU A 140 8.83 12.20 12.45
C LEU A 140 8.30 11.02 13.26
N SER A 141 9.17 10.11 13.71
CA SER A 141 8.77 8.99 14.56
C SER A 141 8.09 9.50 15.83
N ALA A 142 8.69 10.47 16.54
CA ALA A 142 8.10 11.04 17.74
C ALA A 142 6.77 11.76 17.47
N GLY A 143 6.68 12.48 16.35
CA GLY A 143 5.44 13.11 15.89
C GLY A 143 4.33 12.09 15.62
N LEU A 144 4.63 10.94 15.03
CA LEU A 144 3.67 9.87 14.79
C LEU A 144 3.22 9.17 16.08
N GLU A 145 4.13 8.98 17.05
CA GLU A 145 3.74 8.47 18.38
C GLU A 145 2.74 9.42 19.06
N ARG A 146 3.01 10.72 19.00
CA ARG A 146 2.12 11.76 19.53
C ARG A 146 0.78 11.81 18.80
N LEU A 147 0.80 11.72 17.47
CA LEU A 147 -0.41 11.65 16.67
C LEU A 147 -1.27 10.44 17.06
N ALA A 148 -0.67 9.26 17.28
CA ALA A 148 -1.40 8.07 17.68
C ALA A 148 -2.14 8.27 19.01
N ASP A 149 -1.50 8.93 19.99
CA ASP A 149 -2.13 9.29 21.27
C ASP A 149 -3.34 10.21 21.08
N VAL A 150 -3.14 11.28 20.31
CA VAL A 150 -4.18 12.30 20.12
C VAL A 150 -5.34 11.75 19.29
N LEU A 151 -5.08 10.95 18.25
CA LEU A 151 -6.13 10.26 17.49
C LEU A 151 -6.95 9.32 18.38
N THR A 152 -6.28 8.53 19.21
CA THR A 152 -6.93 7.57 20.11
C THR A 152 -7.79 8.29 21.15
N ARG A 153 -7.31 9.43 21.67
CA ARG A 153 -8.01 10.21 22.69
C ARG A 153 -9.18 11.00 22.12
N ASP A 154 -8.99 11.71 21.02
CA ASP A 154 -9.90 12.77 20.57
C ASP A 154 -10.82 12.34 19.42
N LEU A 155 -10.42 11.35 18.62
CA LEU A 155 -11.09 11.05 17.34
C LEU A 155 -11.70 9.65 17.31
N ALA A 156 -10.90 8.62 17.60
CA ALA A 156 -11.31 7.22 17.51
C ALA A 156 -12.59 6.87 18.31
N PRO A 157 -12.85 7.44 19.50
CA PRO A 157 -14.07 7.12 20.26
C PRO A 157 -15.36 7.46 19.51
N ALA A 158 -15.37 8.49 18.66
CA ALA A 158 -16.54 8.89 17.89
C ALA A 158 -16.87 7.92 16.74
N PHE A 159 -15.92 7.07 16.36
CA PHE A 159 -16.04 6.09 15.27
C PHE A 159 -15.87 4.65 15.75
N ALA A 160 -15.90 4.43 17.07
CA ALA A 160 -15.78 3.10 17.65
C ALA A 160 -16.95 2.20 17.21
N PRO A 161 -16.71 0.90 16.93
CA PRO A 161 -17.77 -0.02 16.54
C PRO A 161 -18.84 -0.16 17.62
N THR A 162 -20.11 0.03 17.26
CA THR A 162 -21.25 -0.21 18.17
C THR A 162 -21.46 -1.70 18.48
N SER A 163 -20.85 -2.58 17.69
CA SER A 163 -20.93 -4.04 17.83
C SER A 163 -20.09 -4.61 18.99
N GLY A 164 -19.35 -3.77 19.72
CA GLY A 164 -18.43 -4.21 20.78
C GLY A 164 -17.14 -4.85 20.24
N ALA A 165 -16.87 -4.74 18.93
CA ALA A 165 -15.60 -5.14 18.35
C ALA A 165 -14.45 -4.29 18.96
N PRO A 166 -13.25 -4.88 19.15
CA PRO A 166 -12.13 -4.18 19.75
C PRO A 166 -11.71 -2.97 18.90
N VAL A 167 -11.39 -1.87 19.59
CA VAL A 167 -10.81 -0.68 18.95
C VAL A 167 -9.42 -1.05 18.44
N ILE A 168 -9.13 -0.68 17.20
CA ILE A 168 -7.83 -0.91 16.58
C ILE A 168 -6.73 -0.11 17.32
N ASP A 169 -5.61 -0.76 17.64
CA ASP A 169 -4.43 -0.04 18.13
C ASP A 169 -3.78 0.75 16.98
N LEU A 170 -3.99 2.06 16.97
CA LEU A 170 -3.47 2.95 15.92
C LEU A 170 -1.94 3.00 15.85
N ARG A 171 -1.23 2.56 16.90
CA ARG A 171 0.24 2.53 16.91
C ARG A 171 0.79 1.34 16.13
N THR A 172 0.26 0.16 16.38
CA THR A 172 0.91 -1.10 15.96
C THR A 172 0.03 -2.08 15.19
N ALA A 173 -1.28 -1.81 15.06
CA ALA A 173 -2.13 -2.71 14.31
C ALA A 173 -1.70 -2.79 12.83
N PRO A 174 -1.94 -3.95 12.17
CA PRO A 174 -1.56 -4.14 10.78
C PRO A 174 -2.10 -3.04 9.84
N GLY A 175 -1.22 -2.49 9.01
CA GLY A 175 -1.57 -1.48 8.01
C GLY A 175 -1.68 -0.04 8.54
N THR A 176 -1.56 0.21 9.85
CA THR A 176 -1.62 1.57 10.41
C THR A 176 -0.54 2.50 9.85
N GLY A 177 0.62 1.96 9.50
CA GLY A 177 1.72 2.68 8.87
C GLY A 177 1.57 2.89 7.36
N ALA A 178 0.47 2.45 6.74
CA ALA A 178 0.29 2.58 5.30
C ALA A 178 0.44 4.03 4.83
N SER A 179 1.18 4.22 3.75
CA SER A 179 1.39 5.51 3.09
C SER A 179 1.79 6.66 4.03
N GLY A 180 2.79 6.43 4.88
CA GLY A 180 3.27 7.45 5.82
C GLY A 180 2.36 7.66 7.03
N GLY A 181 1.55 6.64 7.37
CA GLY A 181 0.62 6.66 8.49
C GLY A 181 -0.79 7.14 8.13
N LEU A 182 -1.08 7.39 6.85
CA LEU A 182 -2.45 7.65 6.37
C LEU A 182 -3.44 6.56 6.84
N GLY A 183 -2.98 5.30 6.90
CA GLY A 183 -3.77 4.19 7.44
C GLY A 183 -4.30 4.48 8.85
N ALA A 184 -3.45 4.90 9.78
CA ALA A 184 -3.87 5.26 11.14
C ALA A 184 -4.83 6.44 11.17
N GLY A 185 -4.56 7.50 10.41
CA GLY A 185 -5.43 8.67 10.33
C GLY A 185 -6.84 8.31 9.84
N LEU A 186 -6.96 7.50 8.78
CA LEU A 186 -8.25 7.05 8.27
C LEU A 186 -8.93 6.02 9.19
N ALA A 187 -8.16 5.13 9.82
CA ALA A 187 -8.70 4.18 10.79
C ALA A 187 -9.33 4.89 12.01
N ALA A 188 -8.78 6.03 12.42
CA ALA A 188 -9.35 6.85 13.49
C ALA A 188 -10.73 7.47 13.14
N VAL A 189 -11.09 7.52 11.86
CA VAL A 189 -12.43 7.90 11.38
C VAL A 189 -13.23 6.71 10.85
N GLY A 190 -12.92 5.50 11.35
CA GLY A 190 -13.70 4.29 11.10
C GLY A 190 -13.33 3.53 9.82
N ALA A 191 -12.22 3.88 9.14
CA ALA A 191 -11.79 3.12 7.98
C ALA A 191 -11.27 1.73 8.34
N ARG A 192 -11.63 0.73 7.53
CA ARG A 192 -11.13 -0.63 7.66
C ARG A 192 -9.83 -0.79 6.88
N LEU A 193 -8.77 -1.18 7.58
CA LEU A 193 -7.48 -1.46 6.97
C LEU A 193 -7.49 -2.91 6.49
N LEU A 194 -7.39 -3.10 5.18
CA LEU A 194 -7.47 -4.41 4.55
C LEU A 194 -6.17 -4.69 3.78
N PRO A 195 -5.70 -5.95 3.75
CA PRO A 195 -4.67 -6.37 2.82
C PRO A 195 -5.08 -6.00 1.38
N ARG A 196 -4.14 -5.48 0.58
CA ARG A 196 -4.42 -5.11 -0.82
C ARG A 196 -5.09 -6.23 -1.62
N TYR A 197 -4.74 -7.48 -1.33
CA TYR A 197 -5.27 -8.66 -2.04
C TYR A 197 -6.76 -8.86 -1.79
N ASP A 198 -7.18 -8.84 -0.53
CA ASP A 198 -8.57 -9.06 -0.17
C ASP A 198 -9.48 -8.04 -0.84
N VAL A 199 -8.98 -6.81 -1.01
CA VAL A 199 -9.67 -5.76 -1.74
C VAL A 199 -9.67 -5.99 -3.25
N LEU A 200 -8.52 -6.27 -3.86
CA LEU A 200 -8.42 -6.48 -5.31
C LEU A 200 -9.25 -7.68 -5.78
N LEU A 201 -9.42 -8.67 -4.90
CA LEU A 201 -10.20 -9.87 -5.15
C LEU A 201 -11.66 -9.74 -4.71
N ASP A 202 -12.08 -8.62 -4.13
CA ASP A 202 -13.49 -8.37 -3.81
C ASP A 202 -14.31 -8.32 -5.12
N GLY A 203 -15.08 -9.36 -5.38
CA GLY A 203 -15.84 -9.56 -6.62
C GLY A 203 -15.16 -10.41 -7.70
N LEU A 204 -13.91 -10.86 -7.49
CA LEU A 204 -13.22 -11.83 -8.35
C LEU A 204 -12.90 -13.10 -7.54
N ASP A 205 -13.63 -14.19 -7.84
CA ASP A 205 -13.32 -15.51 -7.30
C ASP A 205 -12.08 -16.09 -8.01
N LEU A 206 -10.90 -15.61 -7.59
CA LEU A 206 -9.62 -16.05 -8.13
C LEU A 206 -9.38 -17.52 -7.78
N ASP A 207 -9.78 -17.98 -6.59
CA ASP A 207 -9.53 -19.35 -6.15
C ASP A 207 -10.29 -20.36 -7.04
N ALA A 208 -11.56 -20.09 -7.38
CA ALA A 208 -12.32 -20.92 -8.31
C ALA A 208 -11.76 -20.88 -9.75
N ARG A 209 -11.17 -19.75 -10.18
CA ARG A 209 -10.50 -19.65 -11.48
C ARG A 209 -9.19 -20.43 -11.50
N LEU A 210 -8.41 -20.32 -10.43
CA LEU A 210 -7.16 -21.04 -10.26
C LEU A 210 -7.42 -22.55 -10.23
N ALA A 211 -8.42 -23.02 -9.49
CA ALA A 211 -8.79 -24.44 -9.42
C ALA A 211 -9.17 -25.07 -10.78
N ARG A 212 -9.45 -24.25 -11.80
CA ARG A 212 -9.78 -24.68 -13.17
C ARG A 212 -8.65 -24.46 -14.17
N ALA A 213 -7.55 -23.84 -13.75
CA ALA A 213 -6.43 -23.53 -14.64
C ALA A 213 -5.44 -24.68 -14.67
N ASP A 214 -4.91 -25.00 -15.85
CA ASP A 214 -3.80 -25.95 -15.99
C ASP A 214 -2.45 -25.31 -15.67
N PHE A 215 -2.37 -23.98 -15.75
CA PHE A 215 -1.14 -23.20 -15.61
C PHE A 215 -1.45 -21.72 -15.34
N VAL A 216 -0.59 -21.05 -14.58
CA VAL A 216 -0.73 -19.64 -14.22
C VAL A 216 0.51 -18.86 -14.63
N ILE A 217 0.30 -17.74 -15.33
CA ILE A 217 1.33 -16.70 -15.54
C ILE A 217 0.94 -15.48 -14.71
N THR A 218 1.88 -14.96 -13.94
CA THR A 218 1.75 -13.67 -13.24
C THR A 218 3.00 -12.81 -13.49
N ALA A 219 2.96 -11.54 -13.09
CA ALA A 219 4.05 -10.62 -13.39
C ALA A 219 4.22 -9.51 -12.36
N GLU A 220 5.43 -8.95 -12.30
CA GLU A 220 5.72 -7.69 -11.60
C GLU A 220 6.92 -6.95 -12.21
N GLY A 221 7.13 -5.68 -11.83
CA GLY A 221 8.27 -4.90 -12.32
C GLY A 221 9.62 -5.35 -11.79
N ALA A 222 9.71 -5.81 -10.54
CA ALA A 222 10.95 -6.29 -9.93
C ALA A 222 10.68 -7.43 -8.95
N LEU A 223 11.20 -8.62 -9.26
CA LEU A 223 11.12 -9.82 -8.43
C LEU A 223 12.31 -9.87 -7.47
N ASP A 224 12.07 -9.74 -6.17
CA ASP A 224 13.13 -9.66 -5.14
C ASP A 224 12.66 -10.21 -3.79
N HIS A 225 13.52 -10.10 -2.75
CA HIS A 225 13.21 -10.49 -1.37
C HIS A 225 11.95 -9.83 -0.77
N GLN A 226 11.42 -8.75 -1.37
CA GLN A 226 10.18 -8.11 -0.92
C GLN A 226 8.95 -8.79 -1.52
N THR A 227 9.08 -9.51 -2.63
CA THR A 227 7.96 -10.15 -3.32
C THR A 227 7.19 -11.11 -2.41
N VAL A 228 7.91 -11.93 -1.66
CA VAL A 228 7.31 -12.90 -0.71
C VAL A 228 6.50 -12.22 0.40
N ARG A 229 6.72 -10.93 0.65
CA ARG A 229 6.08 -10.14 1.73
C ARG A 229 4.76 -9.51 1.28
N GLY A 230 4.00 -10.24 0.47
CA GLY A 230 2.69 -9.82 -0.01
C GLY A 230 2.77 -8.83 -1.16
N LYS A 231 3.53 -9.15 -2.22
CA LYS A 231 3.30 -8.63 -3.59
C LYS A 231 2.37 -9.57 -4.40
N ILE A 232 1.78 -9.06 -5.49
CA ILE A 232 0.77 -9.77 -6.29
C ILE A 232 1.27 -11.14 -6.76
N PRO A 233 2.49 -11.29 -7.33
CA PRO A 233 2.97 -12.60 -7.75
C PRO A 233 3.00 -13.64 -6.64
N ALA A 234 3.41 -13.26 -5.42
CA ALA A 234 3.48 -14.18 -4.30
C ALA A 234 2.10 -14.62 -3.80
N GLU A 235 1.09 -13.75 -3.84
CA GLU A 235 -0.28 -14.13 -3.44
C GLU A 235 -0.90 -15.07 -4.48
N VAL A 236 -0.78 -14.73 -5.77
CA VAL A 236 -1.23 -15.59 -6.87
C VAL A 236 -0.55 -16.96 -6.79
N ALA A 237 0.76 -16.97 -6.54
CA ALA A 237 1.53 -18.20 -6.41
C ALA A 237 1.07 -19.07 -5.23
N ARG A 238 0.84 -18.48 -4.05
CA ARG A 238 0.36 -19.23 -2.87
C ARG A 238 -0.98 -19.91 -3.13
N ARG A 239 -1.92 -19.19 -3.75
CA ARG A 239 -3.27 -19.71 -4.05
C ARG A 239 -3.24 -20.77 -5.16
N ALA A 240 -2.46 -20.54 -6.20
CA ALA A 240 -2.27 -21.50 -7.30
C ALA A 240 -1.63 -22.78 -6.79
N HIS A 241 -0.58 -22.67 -5.97
CA HIS A 241 0.09 -23.81 -5.34
C HIS A 241 -0.84 -24.61 -4.42
N ALA A 242 -1.68 -23.93 -3.62
CA ALA A 242 -2.71 -24.60 -2.82
C ALA A 242 -3.74 -25.36 -3.67
N SER A 243 -3.91 -24.98 -4.94
CA SER A 243 -4.76 -25.66 -5.92
C SER A 243 -3.99 -26.67 -6.79
N GLY A 244 -2.69 -26.88 -6.55
CA GLY A 244 -1.84 -27.77 -7.33
C GLY A 244 -1.49 -27.27 -8.74
N VAL A 245 -1.68 -25.97 -9.01
CA VAL A 245 -1.49 -25.38 -10.34
C VAL A 245 -0.10 -24.74 -10.46
N PRO A 246 0.68 -25.09 -11.51
CA PRO A 246 2.01 -24.55 -11.70
C PRO A 246 2.02 -23.06 -12.09
N VAL A 247 3.04 -22.34 -11.61
CA VAL A 247 3.13 -20.87 -11.70
C VAL A 247 4.44 -20.42 -12.34
N LEU A 248 4.33 -19.59 -13.37
CA LEU A 248 5.42 -18.83 -13.97
C LEU A 248 5.29 -17.33 -13.62
N VAL A 249 6.36 -16.72 -13.13
CA VAL A 249 6.45 -15.27 -12.94
C VAL A 249 7.30 -14.63 -14.03
N LEU A 250 6.75 -13.63 -14.72
CA LEU A 250 7.51 -12.76 -15.62
C LEU A 250 7.84 -11.45 -14.91
N ALA A 251 9.13 -11.15 -14.75
CA ALA A 251 9.61 -10.01 -13.99
C ALA A 251 10.28 -8.99 -14.91
N GLY A 252 10.01 -7.69 -14.70
CA GLY A 252 10.77 -6.62 -15.34
C GLY A 252 12.27 -6.77 -15.07
N THR A 253 12.63 -6.96 -13.79
CA THR A 253 13.99 -7.26 -13.34
C THR A 253 13.97 -8.34 -12.26
N ILE A 254 15.10 -9.06 -12.12
CA ILE A 254 15.32 -10.05 -11.06
C ILE A 254 16.35 -9.48 -10.10
N GLY A 255 15.93 -9.22 -8.86
CA GLY A 255 16.74 -8.63 -7.82
C GLY A 255 17.26 -9.64 -6.78
N PRO A 256 17.98 -9.15 -5.76
CA PRO A 256 18.50 -9.99 -4.68
C PRO A 256 17.38 -10.70 -3.91
N GLY A 257 17.56 -12.00 -3.67
CA GLY A 257 16.59 -12.83 -2.95
C GLY A 257 15.40 -13.31 -3.78
N ALA A 258 15.42 -13.13 -5.10
CA ALA A 258 14.33 -13.58 -5.98
C ALA A 258 14.03 -15.08 -5.85
N GLN A 259 15.02 -15.92 -5.54
CA GLN A 259 14.83 -17.35 -5.36
C GLN A 259 13.89 -17.71 -4.19
N ASP A 260 13.69 -16.81 -3.23
CA ASP A 260 12.85 -17.04 -2.06
C ASP A 260 11.38 -17.22 -2.45
N VAL A 261 10.99 -16.76 -3.65
CA VAL A 261 9.61 -16.92 -4.17
C VAL A 261 9.22 -18.38 -4.43
N ARG A 262 10.21 -19.28 -4.55
CA ARG A 262 9.96 -20.74 -4.62
C ARG A 262 9.25 -21.24 -3.36
N ALA A 263 9.55 -20.67 -2.20
CA ALA A 263 8.93 -21.05 -0.93
C ALA A 263 7.44 -20.66 -0.85
N VAL A 264 6.97 -19.79 -1.74
CA VAL A 264 5.57 -19.33 -1.79
C VAL A 264 4.83 -19.85 -3.03
N GLY A 265 5.35 -20.88 -3.70
CA GLY A 265 4.64 -21.59 -4.77
C GLY A 265 4.96 -21.12 -6.19
N VAL A 266 6.03 -20.36 -6.41
CA VAL A 266 6.51 -20.04 -7.77
C VAL A 266 7.40 -21.16 -8.29
N ASP A 267 6.98 -21.84 -9.36
CA ASP A 267 7.74 -22.95 -9.97
C ASP A 267 8.88 -22.44 -10.86
N ALA A 268 8.63 -21.37 -11.61
CA ALA A 268 9.60 -20.75 -12.49
C ALA A 268 9.45 -19.22 -12.54
N TYR A 269 10.54 -18.53 -12.83
CA TYR A 269 10.50 -17.10 -13.11
C TYR A 269 11.51 -16.73 -14.21
N SER A 270 11.21 -15.67 -14.96
CA SER A 270 12.08 -15.15 -16.02
C SER A 270 12.05 -13.64 -16.08
N ALA A 271 13.17 -13.03 -16.46
CA ALA A 271 13.22 -11.60 -16.75
C ALA A 271 12.63 -11.33 -18.14
N ILE A 272 11.93 -10.21 -18.31
CA ILE A 272 11.41 -9.82 -19.63
C ILE A 272 12.50 -9.21 -20.52
N LEU A 273 13.52 -8.59 -19.90
CA LEU A 273 14.56 -7.87 -20.61
C LEU A 273 15.43 -8.81 -21.46
N PRO A 274 15.64 -8.51 -22.76
CA PRO A 274 16.46 -9.33 -23.64
C PRO A 274 17.97 -9.14 -23.46
N ALA A 275 18.38 -7.98 -22.94
CA ALA A 275 19.78 -7.59 -22.77
C ALA A 275 19.90 -6.45 -21.74
N PRO A 276 21.12 -6.13 -21.24
CA PRO A 276 21.35 -4.92 -20.47
C PRO A 276 20.97 -3.66 -21.27
N MET A 277 20.22 -2.75 -20.64
CA MET A 277 19.76 -1.50 -21.25
C MET A 277 19.48 -0.45 -20.16
N THR A 278 19.17 0.78 -20.58
CA THR A 278 18.77 1.82 -19.63
C THR A 278 17.36 1.57 -19.07
N LEU A 279 17.06 2.12 -17.89
CA LEU A 279 15.72 2.01 -17.30
C LEU A 279 14.64 2.66 -18.18
N VAL A 280 14.99 3.76 -18.86
CA VAL A 280 14.07 4.47 -19.76
C VAL A 280 13.69 3.56 -20.93
N GLU A 281 14.68 2.97 -21.61
CA GLU A 281 14.43 2.02 -22.71
C GLU A 281 13.64 0.79 -22.24
N ALA A 282 13.94 0.28 -21.04
CA ALA A 282 13.24 -0.86 -20.45
C ALA A 282 11.75 -0.58 -20.20
N ILE A 283 11.41 0.64 -19.78
CA ILE A 283 10.02 1.06 -19.53
C ILE A 283 9.30 1.35 -20.86
N ASP A 284 9.94 2.09 -21.76
CA ASP A 284 9.36 2.54 -23.02
C ASP A 284 8.98 1.38 -23.97
N ARG A 285 9.68 0.25 -23.87
CA ARG A 285 9.45 -0.96 -24.70
C ARG A 285 8.97 -2.17 -23.89
N SER A 286 8.43 -1.92 -22.69
CA SER A 286 8.05 -2.98 -21.75
C SER A 286 6.96 -3.92 -22.30
N ASP A 287 6.08 -3.44 -23.17
CA ASP A 287 5.05 -4.20 -23.86
C ASP A 287 5.64 -5.23 -24.84
N GLU A 288 6.57 -4.79 -25.69
CA GLU A 288 7.35 -5.64 -26.60
C GLU A 288 8.12 -6.71 -25.83
N PHE A 289 8.85 -6.31 -24.79
CA PHE A 289 9.66 -7.23 -24.01
C PHE A 289 8.82 -8.26 -23.24
N LEU A 290 7.67 -7.87 -22.72
CA LEU A 290 6.76 -8.79 -22.06
C LEU A 290 6.19 -9.82 -23.03
N ALA A 291 5.78 -9.39 -24.24
CA ALA A 291 5.27 -10.29 -25.27
C ALA A 291 6.34 -11.31 -25.70
N ASP A 292 7.54 -10.84 -26.02
CA ASP A 292 8.64 -11.71 -26.46
C ASP A 292 9.07 -12.67 -25.34
N ALA A 293 9.15 -12.19 -24.09
CA ALA A 293 9.51 -13.03 -22.95
C ALA A 293 8.47 -14.11 -22.67
N THR A 294 7.19 -13.77 -22.82
CA THR A 294 6.10 -14.73 -22.71
C THR A 294 6.22 -15.79 -23.80
N GLU A 295 6.43 -15.40 -25.06
CA GLU A 295 6.62 -16.35 -26.16
C GLU A 295 7.82 -17.26 -25.91
N ARG A 296 8.97 -16.69 -25.53
CA ARG A 296 10.18 -17.46 -25.21
C ARG A 296 9.91 -18.48 -24.10
N ALA A 297 9.27 -18.07 -23.00
CA ALA A 297 8.96 -18.96 -21.89
C ALA A 297 8.01 -20.10 -22.31
N MET A 298 6.96 -19.79 -23.07
CA MET A 298 6.02 -20.80 -23.58
C MET A 298 6.69 -21.77 -24.57
N ARG A 299 7.60 -21.30 -25.42
CA ARG A 299 8.38 -22.17 -26.31
C ARG A 299 9.30 -23.12 -25.55
N ILE A 300 9.95 -22.64 -24.49
CA ILE A 300 10.77 -23.48 -23.60
C ILE A 300 9.91 -24.54 -22.91
N MET A 301 8.72 -24.17 -22.43
CA MET A 301 7.77 -25.12 -21.83
C MET A 301 7.30 -26.18 -22.83
N ALA A 302 6.92 -25.77 -24.05
CA ALA A 302 6.51 -26.66 -25.12
C ALA A 302 7.66 -27.57 -25.62
N LEU A 303 8.92 -27.13 -25.50
CA LEU A 303 10.07 -27.98 -25.73
C LEU A 303 10.17 -29.07 -24.66
N GLY A 304 9.91 -28.72 -23.38
CA GLY A 304 9.87 -29.66 -22.27
C GLY A 304 8.89 -30.81 -22.45
N THR A 305 7.72 -30.55 -23.06
CA THR A 305 6.71 -31.60 -23.33
C THR A 305 7.13 -32.59 -24.43
N ARG A 306 8.22 -32.31 -25.16
CA ARG A 306 8.78 -33.16 -26.22
C ARG A 306 10.03 -33.92 -25.78
N LEU A 307 10.55 -33.64 -24.58
CA LEU A 307 11.65 -34.41 -24.03
C LEU A 307 11.17 -35.82 -23.72
N ALA A 308 11.97 -36.83 -24.07
CA ALA A 308 11.66 -38.21 -23.72
C ALA A 308 11.52 -38.32 -22.18
N PRO A 309 10.56 -39.11 -21.66
CA PRO A 309 10.50 -39.38 -20.24
C PRO A 309 11.86 -39.87 -19.77
N LEU A 310 12.34 -39.37 -18.64
CA LEU A 310 13.48 -39.97 -17.96
C LEU A 310 13.12 -41.44 -17.76
N ALA A 311 13.86 -42.34 -18.40
CA ALA A 311 13.71 -43.77 -18.18
C ALA A 311 13.83 -44.00 -16.67
N ALA A 312 12.76 -44.52 -16.05
CA ALA A 312 12.75 -44.78 -14.62
C ALA A 312 13.93 -45.69 -14.30
N ALA A 313 14.88 -45.18 -13.51
CA ALA A 313 15.99 -45.93 -12.93
C ALA A 313 15.58 -46.47 -11.55
#